data_AF-A0AB34YQM7-F1
#
_entry.id   AF-A0AB34YQM7-F1
#
_cell.length_a   1.000
_cell.length_b   1.000
_cell.length_c   1.000
_cell.angle_alpha   90.00
_cell.angle_beta   90.00
_cell.angle_gamma   90.00
#
_symmetry.space_group_name_H-M   'P 1'
#
loop_
_entity.id
_entity.type
_entity.pdbx_description
1 polymer ?
#
loop_
_entity_poly.entity_id
_entity_poly.type
_entity_poly.pdbx_seq_one_letter_code
_entity_poly.pdbx_strand_id
1 'polypeptide(L)'
;MVLKSGVQLAIAVKPFKKKAAMQDVLDRIQQAGMECVGTLGEIEALHPDIKLSLLTEVEANIDAFLNAMNILRARSHYNESEYLALVKAIKDWPGHFRFGQLFKNCTSRSSRWTAAWSLIDHEIIRPVNPGQINELSWMTVVR
;
A
#
# COMPACT_ATOMS: atom_id res chain seq x y z
N MET A 1 10.23 8.99 -4.08
CA MET A 1 9.67 9.21 -2.72
C MET A 1 10.49 10.27 -2.01
N VAL A 2 9.86 11.22 -1.32
CA VAL A 2 10.57 12.20 -0.48
C VAL A 2 10.27 11.89 0.99
N LEU A 3 11.32 11.67 1.78
CA LEU A 3 11.21 11.45 3.21
C LEU A 3 11.04 12.78 3.96
N LYS A 4 10.49 12.74 5.19
CA LYS A 4 10.39 13.95 6.05
C LYS A 4 11.73 14.64 6.31
N SER A 5 12.84 13.89 6.20
CA SER A 5 14.20 14.43 6.30
C SER A 5 14.65 15.23 5.07
N GLY A 6 13.81 15.34 4.03
CA GLY A 6 14.18 15.92 2.73
C GLY A 6 14.94 14.96 1.82
N VAL A 7 15.32 13.76 2.30
CA VAL A 7 15.99 12.75 1.49
C VAL A 7 15.06 12.24 0.41
N GLN A 8 15.52 12.28 -0.83
CA GLN A 8 14.80 11.76 -1.98
C GLN A 8 15.33 10.36 -2.35
N LEU A 9 14.41 9.42 -2.50
CA LEU A 9 14.69 8.02 -2.82
C LEU A 9 13.98 7.59 -4.09
N ALA A 10 14.75 6.98 -4.99
CA ALA A 10 14.25 6.15 -6.08
C ALA A 10 14.36 4.68 -5.66
N ILE A 11 13.28 3.91 -5.78
CA ILE A 11 13.22 2.52 -5.32
C ILE A 11 12.94 1.61 -6.51
N ALA A 12 13.87 0.72 -6.80
CA ALA A 12 13.66 -0.40 -7.71
C ALA A 12 13.15 -1.61 -6.91
N VAL A 13 12.03 -2.19 -7.33
CA VAL A 13 11.48 -3.42 -6.73
C VAL A 13 11.73 -4.60 -7.65
N LYS A 14 12.46 -5.62 -7.19
CA LYS A 14 12.79 -6.82 -7.98
C LYS A 14 12.81 -8.08 -7.11
N PRO A 15 12.57 -9.28 -7.67
CA PRO A 15 12.75 -10.53 -6.94
C PRO A 15 14.19 -10.69 -6.42
N PHE A 16 14.37 -11.30 -5.25
CA PHE A 16 15.69 -11.47 -4.60
C PHE A 16 16.68 -12.21 -5.49
N LYS A 17 16.21 -13.21 -6.24
CA LYS A 17 17.03 -13.94 -7.23
C LYS A 17 17.67 -13.04 -8.30
N LYS A 18 17.14 -11.83 -8.52
CA LYS A 18 17.70 -10.84 -9.45
C LYS A 18 18.56 -9.78 -8.77
N LYS A 19 18.72 -9.83 -7.44
CA LYS A 19 19.39 -8.77 -6.66
C LYS A 19 20.79 -8.47 -7.18
N ALA A 20 21.62 -9.51 -7.32
CA ALA A 20 22.99 -9.37 -7.82
C ALA A 20 23.04 -8.74 -9.23
N ALA A 21 22.29 -9.30 -10.18
CA ALA A 21 22.26 -8.79 -11.56
C ALA A 21 21.69 -7.36 -11.67
N MET A 22 20.82 -6.96 -10.74
CA MET A 22 20.22 -5.63 -10.73
C MET A 22 21.13 -4.58 -10.11
N GLN A 23 22.01 -4.95 -9.17
CA GLN A 23 22.91 -3.99 -8.53
C GLN A 23 23.78 -3.28 -9.57
N ASP A 24 24.42 -4.04 -10.46
CA ASP A 24 25.27 -3.50 -11.54
C ASP A 24 24.51 -2.59 -12.51
N VAL A 25 23.22 -2.87 -12.73
CA VAL A 25 22.37 -2.03 -13.59
C VAL A 25 22.04 -0.71 -12.90
N LEU A 26 21.70 -0.76 -11.61
CA LEU A 26 21.34 0.42 -10.83
C LEU A 26 22.57 1.32 -10.61
N ASP A 27 23.75 0.75 -10.37
CA ASP A 27 24.99 1.51 -10.23
C ASP A 27 25.33 2.28 -11.51
N ARG A 28 25.16 1.64 -12.68
CA ARG A 28 25.32 2.30 -13.98
C ARG A 28 24.28 3.40 -14.21
N ILE A 29 23.03 3.18 -13.82
CA ILE A 29 21.98 4.20 -13.90
C ILE A 29 22.33 5.42 -13.04
N GLN A 30 22.81 5.21 -11.82
CA GLN A 30 23.23 6.31 -10.94
C GLN A 30 24.42 7.08 -11.53
N GLN A 31 25.40 6.38 -12.10
CA GLN A 31 26.59 7.00 -12.72
C GLN A 31 26.28 7.76 -14.01
N ALA A 32 25.32 7.28 -14.81
CA ALA A 32 24.91 7.92 -16.06
C ALA A 32 24.08 9.19 -15.86
N GLY A 33 23.59 9.43 -14.64
CA GLY A 33 22.53 10.39 -14.37
C GLY A 33 21.17 9.73 -14.53
N MET A 34 20.28 10.02 -13.60
CA MET A 34 18.94 9.44 -13.58
C MET A 34 17.96 10.38 -14.28
N GLU A 35 17.03 9.79 -15.03
CA GLU A 35 15.95 10.50 -15.70
C GLU A 35 14.62 9.87 -15.31
N CYS A 36 13.55 10.67 -15.32
CA CYS A 36 12.18 10.20 -15.14
C CYS A 36 11.28 10.70 -16.26
N VAL A 37 10.16 9.99 -16.45
CA VAL A 37 9.08 10.47 -17.30
C VAL A 37 8.18 11.36 -16.43
N GLY A 38 8.10 12.63 -16.79
CA GLY A 38 7.25 13.63 -16.16
C GLY A 38 5.77 13.41 -16.45
N THR A 39 4.93 14.31 -15.95
CA THR A 39 3.47 14.09 -15.95
C THR A 39 2.87 14.17 -17.35
N LEU A 40 3.51 14.91 -18.26
CA LEU A 40 3.05 15.07 -19.65
C LEU A 40 3.85 14.21 -20.64
N GLY A 41 4.68 13.27 -20.13
CA GLY A 41 5.48 12.33 -20.94
C GLY A 41 6.87 12.83 -21.34
N GLU A 42 7.26 14.03 -20.91
CA GLU A 42 8.60 14.59 -21.04
C GLU A 42 9.64 13.79 -20.25
N ILE A 43 10.89 13.78 -20.74
CA ILE A 43 12.01 13.21 -20.00
C ILE A 43 12.64 14.34 -19.18
N GLU A 44 12.69 14.16 -17.86
CA GLU A 44 13.27 15.12 -16.93
C GLU A 44 14.46 14.49 -16.19
N ALA A 45 15.56 15.23 -16.08
CA ALA A 45 16.67 14.83 -15.25
C ALA A 45 16.24 14.84 -13.77
N LEU A 46 16.48 13.73 -13.07
CA LEU A 46 16.27 13.63 -11.64
C LEU A 46 17.38 14.37 -10.89
N HIS A 47 17.02 14.90 -9.70
CA HIS A 47 17.98 15.61 -8.86
C HIS A 47 19.19 14.71 -8.53
N PRO A 48 20.43 15.22 -8.62
CA PRO A 48 21.64 14.40 -8.45
C PRO A 48 21.74 13.72 -7.07
N ASP A 49 21.14 14.34 -6.04
CA ASP A 49 21.13 13.80 -4.68
C ASP A 49 20.08 12.71 -4.44
N ILE A 50 19.29 12.32 -5.45
CA ILE A 50 18.39 11.18 -5.31
C ILE A 50 19.22 9.92 -5.10
N LYS A 51 18.88 9.19 -4.03
CA LYS A 51 19.49 7.89 -3.73
C LYS A 51 18.68 6.78 -4.37
N LEU A 52 19.33 5.95 -5.18
CA LEU A 52 18.75 4.73 -5.72
C LEU A 52 18.88 3.59 -4.71
N SER A 53 17.80 2.85 -4.48
CA SER A 53 17.77 1.69 -3.58
C SER A 53 17.04 0.52 -4.23
N LEU A 54 17.54 -0.68 -3.99
CA LEU A 54 16.92 -1.93 -4.42
C LEU A 54 16.20 -2.58 -3.25
N LEU A 55 14.90 -2.80 -3.38
CA LEU A 55 14.10 -3.58 -2.45
C LEU A 55 13.65 -4.88 -3.12
N THR A 56 13.71 -5.96 -2.36
CA THR A 56 13.21 -7.28 -2.75
C THR A 56 12.25 -7.81 -1.69
N GLU A 57 11.65 -8.97 -1.96
CA GLU A 57 10.72 -9.64 -1.05
C GLU A 57 11.35 -10.05 0.29
N VAL A 58 12.67 -10.10 0.41
CA VAL A 58 13.34 -10.46 1.69
C VAL A 58 13.37 -9.30 2.66
N GLU A 59 13.31 -8.06 2.16
CA GLU A 59 13.15 -6.87 2.99
C GLU A 59 11.67 -6.57 3.32
N ALA A 60 10.73 -7.37 2.80
CA ALA A 60 9.31 -7.22 3.09
C ALA A 60 8.93 -7.83 4.45
N ASN A 61 8.14 -7.10 5.24
CA ASN A 61 7.54 -7.63 6.46
C ASN A 61 6.43 -8.65 6.11
N ILE A 62 6.45 -9.82 6.75
CA ILE A 62 5.41 -10.85 6.61
C ILE A 62 4.00 -10.31 6.85
N ASP A 63 3.84 -9.39 7.80
CA ASP A 63 2.56 -8.75 8.08
C ASP A 63 2.05 -7.92 6.89
N ALA A 64 2.95 -7.16 6.27
CA ALA A 64 2.63 -6.36 5.09
C ALA A 64 2.27 -7.25 3.90
N PHE A 65 2.98 -8.39 3.75
CA PHE A 65 2.67 -9.39 2.74
C PHE A 65 1.26 -9.97 2.93
N LEU A 66 0.90 -10.39 4.15
CA LEU A 66 -0.43 -10.94 4.45
C LEU A 66 -1.54 -9.90 4.23
N ASN A 67 -1.31 -8.64 4.60
CA ASN A 67 -2.25 -7.55 4.32
C ASN A 67 -2.41 -7.33 2.81
N ALA A 68 -1.32 -7.30 2.06
CA ALA A 68 -1.35 -7.14 0.60
C ALA A 68 -2.08 -8.30 -0.09
N MET A 69 -1.90 -9.54 0.38
CA MET A 69 -2.65 -10.69 -0.11
C MET A 69 -4.17 -10.53 0.07
N ASN A 70 -4.60 -10.01 1.22
CA ASN A 70 -6.02 -9.77 1.47
C ASN A 70 -6.58 -8.66 0.58
N ILE A 71 -5.81 -7.59 0.34
CA ILE A 71 -6.17 -6.52 -0.61
C ILE A 71 -6.33 -7.11 -2.02
N LEU A 72 -5.36 -7.88 -2.51
CA LEU A 72 -5.44 -8.50 -3.83
C LEU A 72 -6.64 -9.45 -3.96
N ARG A 73 -6.91 -10.25 -2.92
CA ARG A 73 -8.10 -11.11 -2.86
C ARG A 73 -9.38 -10.29 -2.93
N ALA A 74 -9.45 -9.15 -2.22
CA ALA A 74 -10.61 -8.27 -2.24
C ALA A 74 -10.85 -7.67 -3.62
N ARG A 75 -9.80 -7.25 -4.33
CA ARG A 75 -9.89 -6.77 -5.72
C ARG A 75 -10.51 -7.82 -6.65
N SER A 76 -10.11 -9.09 -6.50
CA SER A 76 -10.64 -10.19 -7.32
C SER A 76 -12.09 -10.58 -7.02
N HIS A 77 -12.61 -10.22 -5.85
CA HIS A 77 -13.98 -10.54 -5.42
C HIS A 77 -14.79 -9.28 -5.13
N TYR A 78 -14.43 -8.16 -5.77
CA TYR A 78 -15.01 -6.87 -5.49
C TYR A 78 -16.53 -6.90 -5.61
N ASN A 79 -17.21 -6.43 -4.57
CA ASN A 79 -18.66 -6.30 -4.52
C ASN A 79 -19.00 -4.85 -4.20
N GLU A 80 -19.38 -4.12 -5.25
CA GLU A 80 -19.68 -2.69 -5.16
C GLU A 80 -20.83 -2.40 -4.18
N SER A 81 -21.89 -3.20 -4.20
CA SER A 81 -23.05 -2.99 -3.33
C SER A 81 -22.68 -3.08 -1.85
N GLU A 82 -21.90 -4.10 -1.47
CA GLU A 82 -21.45 -4.27 -0.09
C GLU A 82 -20.44 -3.18 0.31
N TYR A 83 -19.55 -2.80 -0.62
CA TYR A 83 -18.60 -1.71 -0.44
C TYR A 83 -19.30 -0.38 -0.16
N LEU A 84 -20.24 0.05 -1.02
CA LEU A 84 -20.97 1.30 -0.86
C LEU A 84 -21.83 1.31 0.42
N ALA A 85 -22.47 0.18 0.74
CA ALA A 85 -23.22 0.04 1.99
C ALA A 85 -22.32 0.23 3.21
N LEU A 86 -21.11 -0.34 3.20
CA LEU A 86 -20.17 -0.20 4.29
C LEU A 86 -19.56 1.22 4.36
N VAL A 87 -19.21 1.85 3.23
CA VAL A 87 -18.81 3.26 3.17
C VAL A 87 -19.84 4.15 3.86
N LYS A 88 -21.12 3.98 3.51
CA LYS A 88 -22.22 4.73 4.12
C LYS A 88 -22.32 4.48 5.63
N ALA A 89 -22.13 3.24 6.07
CA ALA A 89 -22.23 2.88 7.48
C ALA A 89 -21.13 3.48 8.35
N ILE A 90 -19.92 3.68 7.81
CA ILE A 90 -18.77 4.18 8.57
C ILE A 90 -18.53 5.69 8.46
N LYS A 91 -19.29 6.38 7.60
CA LYS A 91 -19.11 7.81 7.32
C LYS A 91 -19.08 8.67 8.58
N ASP A 92 -19.92 8.33 9.55
CA ASP A 92 -20.10 9.09 10.79
C ASP A 92 -19.43 8.41 12.00
N TRP A 93 -18.58 7.41 11.78
CA TRP A 93 -17.89 6.72 12.87
C TRP A 93 -16.86 7.64 13.56
N PRO A 94 -16.66 7.46 14.88
CA PRO A 94 -15.67 8.23 15.63
C PRO A 94 -14.26 7.95 15.12
N GLY A 95 -13.32 8.84 15.45
CA GLY A 95 -11.97 8.88 14.84
C GLY A 95 -11.21 7.54 14.84
N HIS A 96 -11.39 6.69 15.85
CA HIS A 96 -10.80 5.35 15.89
C HIS A 96 -11.85 4.27 16.17
N PHE A 97 -11.71 3.12 15.51
CA PHE A 97 -12.55 1.94 15.70
C PHE A 97 -11.74 0.65 15.48
N ARG A 98 -12.19 -0.48 16.02
CA ARG A 98 -11.59 -1.79 15.77
C ARG A 98 -12.06 -2.34 14.43
N PHE A 99 -11.16 -2.93 13.64
CA PHE A 99 -11.50 -3.53 12.34
C PHE A 99 -12.65 -4.53 12.45
N GLY A 100 -12.70 -5.30 13.54
CA GLY A 100 -13.77 -6.25 13.85
C GLY A 100 -15.18 -5.64 13.92
N GLN A 101 -15.29 -4.34 14.21
CA GLN A 101 -16.58 -3.64 14.26
C GLN A 101 -17.26 -3.59 12.88
N LEU A 102 -16.50 -3.66 11.78
CA LEU A 102 -17.04 -3.68 10.42
C LEU A 102 -17.89 -4.94 10.14
N PHE A 103 -17.68 -6.01 10.91
CA PHE A 103 -18.36 -7.30 10.75
C PHE A 103 -19.60 -7.47 11.65
N LYS A 104 -19.99 -6.42 12.38
CA LYS A 104 -21.23 -6.45 13.18
C LYS A 104 -22.44 -6.31 12.25
N ASN A 105 -23.51 -7.05 12.54
CA ASN A 105 -24.80 -6.98 11.84
C ASN A 105 -24.72 -7.19 10.30
N CYS A 106 -23.72 -7.91 9.80
CA CYS A 106 -23.63 -8.25 8.39
C CYS A 106 -24.37 -9.57 8.10
N THR A 107 -25.10 -9.63 6.98
CA THR A 107 -25.77 -10.86 6.52
C THR A 107 -24.76 -11.90 6.03
N SER A 108 -23.67 -11.46 5.41
CA SER A 108 -22.60 -12.33 4.92
C SER A 108 -21.24 -11.81 5.41
N ARG A 109 -20.59 -12.59 6.28
CA ARG A 109 -19.27 -12.25 6.81
C ARG A 109 -18.20 -12.25 5.72
N SER A 110 -18.29 -13.15 4.74
CA SER A 110 -17.33 -13.23 3.63
C SER A 110 -17.44 -12.02 2.69
N SER A 111 -18.67 -11.62 2.33
CA SER A 111 -18.89 -10.40 1.53
C SER A 111 -18.38 -9.17 2.27
N ARG A 112 -18.69 -9.06 3.57
CA ARG A 112 -18.25 -7.96 4.42
C ARG A 112 -16.73 -7.91 4.57
N TRP A 113 -16.07 -9.07 4.67
CA TRP A 113 -14.59 -9.17 4.67
C TRP A 113 -13.99 -8.55 3.41
N THR A 114 -14.49 -8.94 2.23
CA THR A 114 -14.03 -8.34 0.97
C THR A 114 -14.25 -6.83 0.96
N ALA A 115 -15.45 -6.35 1.31
CA ALA A 115 -15.74 -4.92 1.35
C ALA A 115 -14.82 -4.15 2.31
N ALA A 116 -14.55 -4.69 3.50
CA ALA A 116 -13.66 -4.08 4.49
C ALA A 116 -12.22 -3.93 3.97
N TRP A 117 -11.70 -4.92 3.25
CA TRP A 117 -10.39 -4.82 2.62
C TRP A 117 -10.38 -3.89 1.41
N SER A 118 -11.48 -3.80 0.66
CA SER A 118 -11.62 -2.78 -0.40
C SER A 118 -11.65 -1.35 0.15
N LEU A 119 -12.15 -1.11 1.37
CA LEU A 119 -12.01 0.20 2.01
C LEU A 119 -10.55 0.57 2.30
N ILE A 120 -9.72 -0.41 2.67
CA ILE A 120 -8.29 -0.20 2.89
C ILE A 120 -7.60 0.08 1.55
N ASP A 121 -7.93 -0.70 0.52
CA ASP A 121 -7.37 -0.57 -0.82
C ASP A 121 -7.69 0.78 -1.47
N HIS A 122 -8.92 1.27 -1.28
CA HIS A 122 -9.36 2.59 -1.75
C HIS A 122 -9.02 3.72 -0.78
N GLU A 123 -8.17 3.47 0.22
CA GLU A 123 -7.71 4.44 1.21
C GLU A 123 -8.83 5.17 1.97
N ILE A 124 -10.01 4.56 2.11
CA ILE A 124 -11.13 5.11 2.90
C ILE A 124 -10.85 4.94 4.40
N ILE A 125 -10.20 3.82 4.76
CA ILE A 125 -9.77 3.55 6.13
C ILE A 125 -8.31 3.10 6.11
N ARG A 126 -7.59 3.31 7.21
CA ARG A 126 -6.22 2.84 7.38
C ARG A 126 -5.95 2.35 8.80
N PRO A 127 -5.02 1.40 9.00
CA PRO A 127 -4.62 1.00 10.34
C PRO A 127 -3.91 2.16 11.05
N VAL A 128 -4.16 2.29 12.36
CA VAL A 128 -3.51 3.30 13.21
C VAL A 128 -2.05 2.95 13.49
N ASN A 129 -1.77 1.65 13.63
CA ASN A 129 -0.44 1.13 13.92
C ASN A 129 0.01 0.16 12.82
N PRO A 130 1.33 0.05 12.56
CA PRO A 130 1.85 -0.98 11.65
C PRO A 130 1.60 -2.39 12.22
N GLY A 131 1.57 -3.38 11.32
CA GLY A 131 1.45 -4.80 11.66
C GLY A 131 0.34 -5.51 10.86
N GLN A 132 0.13 -6.80 11.16
CA GLN A 132 -0.93 -7.58 10.53
C GLN A 132 -2.30 -7.02 10.94
N ILE A 133 -3.16 -6.76 9.96
CA ILE A 133 -4.53 -6.31 10.22
C ILE A 133 -5.39 -7.53 10.56
N ASN A 134 -5.96 -7.50 11.76
CA ASN A 134 -6.92 -8.47 12.25
C ASN A 134 -8.10 -7.74 12.91
N GLU A 135 -9.08 -8.46 13.42
CA GLU A 135 -10.30 -7.87 14.00
C GLU A 135 -10.04 -6.96 15.21
N LEU A 136 -8.92 -7.12 15.89
CA LEU A 136 -8.50 -6.27 17.00
C LEU A 136 -7.68 -5.06 16.54
N SER A 137 -7.28 -4.96 15.28
CA SER A 137 -6.51 -3.81 14.81
C SER A 137 -7.33 -2.51 14.93
N TRP A 138 -6.69 -1.46 15.46
CA TRP A 138 -7.27 -0.11 15.45
C TRP A 138 -7.16 0.49 14.05
N MET A 139 -8.27 1.06 13.59
CA MET A 139 -8.44 1.69 12.29
C MET A 139 -8.90 3.14 12.47
N THR A 140 -8.68 3.96 11.46
CA THR A 140 -9.20 5.31 11.36
C THR A 140 -9.76 5.54 9.95
N VAL A 141 -10.77 6.40 9.85
CA VAL A 141 -11.26 6.90 8.55
C VAL A 141 -10.25 7.94 8.04
N VAL A 142 -9.85 7.81 6.78
CA VAL A 142 -9.01 8.81 6.12
C VAL A 142 -9.91 9.99 5.74
N ARG A 143 -9.64 11.15 6.34
CA ARG A 143 -10.33 12.42 6.07
C ARG A 143 -9.45 13.32 5.21
#